data_AF-A0A4S8J1Q9-F1
#
_entry.id   AF-A0A4S8J1Q9-F1
#
_cell.length_a   1.000
_cell.length_b   1.000
_cell.length_c   1.000
_cell.angle_alpha   90.00
_cell.angle_beta   90.00
_cell.angle_gamma   90.00
#
_symmetry.space_group_name_H-M   'P 1'
#
loop_
_entity.id
_entity.type
_entity.pdbx_description
1 polymer ?
#
loop_
_entity_poly.entity_id
_entity_poly.type
_entity_poly.pdbx_seq_one_letter_code
_entity_poly.pdbx_strand_id
1 'polypeptide(L)'
;MESRSSSGDMGRTASWVKSHRPMYDRATQHPFVVGISDGSVDLSAFKRWLAQDYIFVKEFVPFVASVLLKAWKHSDDESDMEILLGGMASLSDELAWFRKEASKWDVKLVSIAPQKANLEYCSSKTPEELMETCQRWGSANFGHYCRSLQKIADRCLEKASSDIIPKAEEAFVCVLEHEVKFWNMSCGE
;
A
#
# COMPACT_ATOMS: atom_id res chain seq x y z
N MET A 1 27.83 -38.10 -6.25
CA MET A 1 27.80 -37.10 -5.15
C MET A 1 26.81 -36.04 -5.60
N GLU A 2 25.54 -36.27 -5.28
CA GLU A 2 24.43 -35.47 -5.79
C GLU A 2 24.47 -34.08 -5.14
N SER A 3 24.55 -33.07 -6.00
CA SER A 3 24.39 -31.67 -5.65
C SER A 3 22.98 -31.47 -5.09
N ARG A 4 22.87 -31.31 -3.77
CA ARG A 4 21.69 -30.75 -3.14
C ARG A 4 21.41 -29.38 -3.74
N SER A 5 20.37 -29.32 -4.55
CA SER A 5 19.64 -28.11 -4.92
C SER A 5 19.36 -27.33 -3.63
N SER A 6 19.98 -26.15 -3.52
CA SER A 6 19.57 -25.12 -2.56
C SER A 6 18.19 -24.65 -3.00
N SER A 7 17.14 -25.17 -2.37
CA SER A 7 15.87 -24.47 -2.28
C SER A 7 16.18 -23.14 -1.57
N GLY A 8 16.29 -22.06 -2.35
CA GLY A 8 16.65 -20.74 -1.84
C GLY A 8 15.79 -20.39 -0.64
N ASP A 9 16.46 -20.08 0.48
CA ASP A 9 15.79 -19.79 1.74
C ASP A 9 14.83 -18.61 1.51
N MET A 10 13.54 -18.90 1.56
CA MET A 10 12.50 -17.92 1.31
C MET A 10 12.37 -17.09 2.59
N GLY A 11 12.68 -15.79 2.51
CA GLY A 11 12.60 -14.86 3.63
C GLY A 11 11.28 -14.98 4.41
N ARG A 12 11.30 -14.69 5.71
CA ARG A 12 10.17 -14.94 6.61
C ARG A 12 8.87 -14.30 6.12
N THR A 13 8.93 -13.09 5.58
CA THR A 13 7.78 -12.39 4.98
C THR A 13 7.15 -13.18 3.83
N ALA A 14 7.95 -13.79 2.96
CA ALA A 14 7.46 -14.61 1.86
C ALA A 14 6.85 -15.94 2.36
N SER A 15 7.38 -16.50 3.45
CA SER A 15 6.75 -17.63 4.15
C SER A 15 5.37 -17.26 4.72
N TRP A 16 5.22 -16.07 5.29
CA TRP A 16 3.91 -15.57 5.76
C TRP A 16 2.92 -15.33 4.63
N VAL A 17 3.35 -14.76 3.49
CA VAL A 17 2.50 -14.63 2.29
C VAL A 17 1.98 -15.99 1.84
N LYS A 18 2.83 -17.02 1.86
CA LYS A 18 2.43 -18.40 1.52
C LYS A 18 1.46 -18.98 2.55
N SER A 19 1.70 -18.75 3.84
CA SER A 19 0.90 -19.31 4.93
C SER A 19 -0.48 -18.65 5.03
N HIS A 20 -0.57 -17.36 4.75
CA HIS A 20 -1.81 -16.56 4.78
C HIS A 20 -2.33 -16.27 3.38
N ARG A 21 -2.04 -17.16 2.41
CA ARG A 21 -2.35 -16.96 0.99
C ARG A 21 -3.82 -16.58 0.72
N PRO A 22 -4.84 -17.24 1.33
CA PRO A 22 -6.23 -16.86 1.10
C PRO A 22 -6.54 -15.41 1.46
N MET A 23 -5.94 -14.90 2.54
CA MET A 23 -6.15 -13.52 2.98
C MET A 23 -5.35 -12.53 2.14
N TYR A 24 -4.12 -12.91 1.77
CA TYR A 24 -3.27 -12.13 0.88
C TYR A 24 -3.91 -11.93 -0.50
N ASP A 25 -4.50 -13.00 -1.06
CA ASP A 25 -5.21 -12.92 -2.34
C ASP A 25 -6.44 -12.02 -2.25
N ARG A 26 -7.20 -12.09 -1.15
CA ARG A 26 -8.32 -11.16 -0.92
C ARG A 26 -7.89 -9.70 -0.86
N ALA A 27 -6.74 -9.42 -0.24
CA ALA A 27 -6.21 -8.06 -0.11
C ALA A 27 -5.61 -7.52 -1.41
N THR A 28 -5.06 -8.38 -2.27
CA THR A 28 -4.27 -7.94 -3.46
C THR A 28 -4.96 -8.20 -4.80
N GLN A 29 -5.93 -9.11 -4.85
CA GLN A 29 -6.73 -9.45 -6.03
C GLN A 29 -8.20 -9.11 -5.81
N HIS A 30 -8.46 -8.10 -4.98
CA HIS A 30 -9.82 -7.64 -4.70
C HIS A 30 -10.53 -7.21 -5.99
N PRO A 31 -11.85 -7.47 -6.17
CA PRO A 31 -12.58 -7.04 -7.36
C PRO A 31 -12.44 -5.55 -7.69
N PHE A 32 -12.32 -4.70 -6.68
CA PHE A 32 -12.02 -3.27 -6.85
C PHE A 32 -10.68 -3.02 -7.56
N VAL A 33 -9.61 -3.70 -7.12
CA VAL A 33 -8.26 -3.59 -7.68
C VAL A 33 -8.23 -4.13 -9.11
N VAL A 34 -8.86 -5.28 -9.34
CA VAL A 34 -9.00 -5.85 -10.69
C VAL A 34 -9.76 -4.89 -11.60
N GLY A 35 -10.86 -4.31 -11.09
CA GLY A 35 -11.67 -3.33 -11.82
C GLY A 35 -10.92 -2.04 -12.18
N ILE A 36 -9.97 -1.60 -11.35
CA ILE A 36 -9.08 -0.48 -11.70
C ILE A 36 -8.19 -0.90 -12.87
N SER A 37 -7.60 -2.10 -12.80
CA SER A 37 -6.65 -2.59 -13.80
C SER A 37 -7.26 -2.80 -15.18
N ASP A 38 -8.50 -3.27 -15.27
CA ASP A 38 -9.19 -3.53 -16.54
C ASP A 38 -10.15 -2.41 -16.97
N GLY A 39 -10.26 -1.36 -16.15
CA GLY A 39 -11.10 -0.19 -16.41
C GLY A 39 -12.61 -0.41 -16.19
N SER A 40 -13.01 -1.53 -15.59
CA SER A 40 -14.41 -1.85 -15.27
C SER A 40 -14.90 -1.27 -13.95
N VAL A 41 -14.01 -0.66 -13.15
CA VAL A 41 -14.38 -0.06 -11.85
C VAL A 41 -15.48 0.99 -12.00
N ASP A 42 -16.47 0.92 -11.11
CA ASP A 42 -17.50 1.95 -11.02
C ASP A 42 -16.89 3.30 -10.62
N LEU A 43 -17.28 4.36 -11.32
CA LEU A 43 -16.71 5.68 -11.11
C LEU A 43 -17.03 6.23 -9.70
N SER A 44 -18.17 5.88 -9.11
CA SER A 44 -18.50 6.30 -7.75
C SER A 44 -17.61 5.60 -6.72
N ALA A 45 -17.31 4.31 -6.93
CA ALA A 45 -16.36 3.57 -6.12
C ALA A 45 -14.93 4.14 -6.23
N PHE A 46 -14.50 4.47 -7.45
CA PHE A 46 -13.21 5.11 -7.68
C PHE A 46 -13.08 6.46 -6.96
N LYS A 47 -14.10 7.33 -7.05
CA LYS A 47 -14.09 8.63 -6.36
C LYS A 47 -14.07 8.48 -4.84
N ARG A 48 -14.79 7.50 -4.28
CA ARG A 48 -14.75 7.18 -2.84
C ARG A 48 -13.34 6.77 -2.41
N TRP A 49 -12.75 5.82 -3.13
CA TRP A 49 -11.39 5.38 -2.91
C TRP A 49 -10.41 6.57 -2.95
N LEU A 50 -10.45 7.39 -4.01
CA LEU A 50 -9.51 8.51 -4.17
C LEU A 50 -9.55 9.49 -2.99
N ALA A 51 -10.74 9.80 -2.49
CA ALA A 51 -10.90 10.70 -1.34
C ALA A 51 -10.40 10.09 -0.03
N GLN A 52 -10.64 8.79 0.19
CA GLN A 52 -10.22 8.09 1.41
C GLN A 52 -8.72 7.78 1.40
N ASP A 53 -8.18 7.43 0.25
CA ASP A 53 -6.75 7.16 0.06
C ASP A 53 -5.93 8.42 0.28
N TYR A 54 -6.42 9.60 -0.13
CA TYR A 54 -5.81 10.87 0.23
C TYR A 54 -5.69 11.08 1.75
N ILE A 55 -6.72 10.71 2.53
CA ILE A 55 -6.70 10.81 3.99
C ILE A 55 -5.73 9.77 4.56
N PHE A 56 -5.79 8.53 4.07
CA PHE A 56 -4.88 7.46 4.46
C PHE A 56 -3.42 7.87 4.27
N VAL A 57 -3.05 8.37 3.08
CA VAL A 57 -1.68 8.83 2.78
C VAL A 57 -1.23 9.93 3.74
N LYS A 58 -2.10 10.89 4.08
CA LYS A 58 -1.78 11.93 5.07
C LYS A 58 -1.45 11.36 6.45
N GLU A 59 -2.17 10.34 6.90
CA GLU A 59 -1.92 9.66 8.18
C GLU A 59 -0.77 8.64 8.08
N PHE A 60 -0.47 8.15 6.88
CA PHE A 60 0.64 7.24 6.62
C PHE A 60 2.00 7.96 6.69
N VAL A 61 2.07 9.23 6.30
CA VAL A 61 3.29 10.07 6.40
C VAL A 61 3.91 10.07 7.81
N PRO A 62 3.20 10.40 8.91
CA PRO A 62 3.79 10.37 10.25
C PRO A 62 4.15 8.95 10.70
N PHE A 63 3.43 7.92 10.24
CA PHE A 63 3.82 6.53 10.48
C PHE A 63 5.19 6.22 9.86
N VAL A 64 5.39 6.49 8.57
CA VAL A 64 6.67 6.25 7.88
C VAL A 64 7.78 7.11 8.48
N ALA A 65 7.51 8.36 8.86
CA ALA A 65 8.47 9.19 9.59
C ALA A 65 8.92 8.55 10.91
N SER A 66 8.00 7.92 11.64
CA SER A 66 8.34 7.20 12.88
C SER A 66 9.22 5.96 12.62
N VAL A 67 9.01 5.27 11.49
CA VAL A 67 9.84 4.14 11.07
C VAL A 67 11.23 4.61 10.67
N LEU A 68 11.33 5.72 9.93
CA LEU A 68 12.61 6.36 9.59
C LEU A 68 13.43 6.71 10.84
N LEU A 69 12.79 7.31 11.85
CA LEU A 69 13.45 7.63 13.12
C LEU A 69 13.94 6.37 13.85
N LYS A 70 13.18 5.27 13.81
CA LYS A 70 13.60 3.99 14.38
C LYS A 70 14.77 3.39 13.61
N ALA A 71 14.74 3.43 12.28
CA ALA A 71 15.83 2.93 11.44
C ALA A 71 17.12 3.71 11.69
N TRP A 72 17.05 5.05 11.75
CA TRP A 72 18.21 5.88 12.12
C TRP A 72 18.82 5.51 13.48
N LYS A 73 17.97 5.17 14.46
CA LYS A 73 18.43 4.88 15.83
C LYS A 73 18.89 3.43 16.05
N HIS A 74 18.31 2.48 15.32
CA HIS A 74 18.39 1.06 15.65
C HIS A 74 18.81 0.15 14.50
N SER A 75 18.94 0.67 13.28
CA SER A 75 19.44 -0.15 12.17
C SER A 75 20.96 -0.28 12.23
N ASP A 76 21.42 -1.48 11.91
CA ASP A 76 22.84 -1.79 11.71
C ASP A 76 23.28 -1.54 10.24
N ASP A 77 22.37 -1.11 9.37
CA ASP A 77 22.61 -0.86 7.94
C ASP A 77 22.22 0.59 7.61
N GLU A 78 23.22 1.43 7.32
CA GLU A 78 23.04 2.85 7.03
C GLU A 78 22.13 3.10 5.82
N SER A 79 22.06 2.15 4.87
CA SER A 79 21.23 2.27 3.68
C SER A 79 19.72 2.18 3.97
N ASP A 80 19.33 1.65 5.14
CA ASP A 80 17.91 1.58 5.53
C ASP A 80 17.28 2.96 5.67
N MET A 81 18.05 3.90 6.21
CA MET A 81 17.60 5.28 6.37
C MET A 81 17.37 5.92 4.99
N GLU A 82 18.29 5.70 4.05
CA GLU A 82 18.18 6.24 2.68
C GLU A 82 16.96 5.66 1.95
N ILE A 83 16.73 4.35 2.08
CA ILE A 83 15.58 3.67 1.49
C ILE A 83 14.28 4.25 2.06
N LEU A 84 14.16 4.38 3.38
CA LEU A 84 12.95 4.95 4.01
C LEU A 84 12.75 6.42 3.67
N LEU A 85 13.83 7.20 3.58
CA LEU A 85 13.78 8.60 3.16
C LEU A 85 13.31 8.74 1.70
N GLY A 86 13.75 7.86 0.80
CA GLY A 86 13.26 7.81 -0.59
C GLY A 86 11.76 7.52 -0.69
N GLY A 87 11.24 6.70 0.21
CA GLY A 87 9.79 6.48 0.35
C GLY A 87 9.03 7.74 0.76
N MET A 88 9.53 8.45 1.77
CA MET A 88 8.94 9.71 2.22
C MET A 88 8.95 10.80 1.14
N ALA A 89 10.02 10.90 0.36
CA ALA A 89 10.07 11.80 -0.79
C ALA A 89 8.97 11.46 -1.81
N SER A 90 8.77 10.16 -2.08
CA SER A 90 7.72 9.67 -2.99
C SER A 90 6.30 10.02 -2.48
N LEU A 91 6.06 9.95 -1.17
CA LEU A 91 4.79 10.37 -0.55
C LEU A 91 4.54 11.89 -0.71
N SER A 92 5.58 12.71 -0.65
CA SER A 92 5.47 14.15 -0.91
C SER A 92 5.03 14.43 -2.35
N ASP A 93 5.64 13.74 -3.32
CA ASP A 93 5.26 13.82 -4.73
C ASP A 93 3.84 13.29 -4.97
N GLU A 94 3.40 12.33 -4.17
CA GLU A 94 2.05 11.76 -4.21
C GLU A 94 1.00 12.74 -3.71
N LEU A 95 1.24 13.40 -2.57
CA LEU A 95 0.38 14.47 -2.08
C LEU A 95 0.27 15.64 -3.08
N ALA A 96 1.35 15.95 -3.79
CA ALA A 96 1.32 16.94 -4.87
C ALA A 96 0.45 16.50 -6.05
N TRP A 97 0.54 15.23 -6.45
CA TRP A 97 -0.31 14.64 -7.49
C TRP A 97 -1.79 14.63 -7.09
N PHE A 98 -2.13 14.20 -5.87
CA PHE A 98 -3.51 14.22 -5.37
C PHE A 98 -4.13 15.62 -5.43
N ARG A 99 -3.37 16.66 -5.08
CA ARG A 99 -3.83 18.05 -5.18
C ARG A 99 -4.08 18.48 -6.63
N LYS A 100 -3.23 18.05 -7.56
CA LYS A 100 -3.37 18.32 -8.99
C LYS A 100 -4.61 17.61 -9.56
N GLU A 101 -4.80 16.34 -9.24
CA GLU A 101 -5.97 15.57 -9.68
C GLU A 101 -7.26 16.12 -9.06
N ALA A 102 -7.28 16.40 -7.76
CA ALA A 102 -8.44 17.01 -7.13
C ALA A 102 -8.83 18.35 -7.79
N SER A 103 -7.85 19.16 -8.20
CA SER A 103 -8.11 20.40 -8.95
C SER A 103 -8.66 20.15 -10.35
N LYS A 104 -8.18 19.10 -11.03
CA LYS A 104 -8.66 18.69 -12.35
C LYS A 104 -10.11 18.20 -12.31
N TRP A 105 -10.49 17.52 -11.24
CA TRP A 105 -11.83 16.96 -11.04
C TRP A 105 -12.78 17.89 -10.27
N ASP A 106 -12.40 19.14 -10.02
CA ASP A 106 -13.14 20.14 -9.21
C ASP A 106 -13.54 19.64 -7.81
N VAL A 107 -12.67 18.81 -7.21
CA VAL A 107 -12.83 18.28 -5.86
C VAL A 107 -12.19 19.24 -4.86
N LYS A 108 -13.01 19.89 -4.04
CA LYS A 108 -12.52 20.77 -2.96
C LYS A 108 -11.99 19.94 -1.78
N LEU A 109 -10.66 19.86 -1.67
CA LEU A 109 -9.95 19.14 -0.59
C LEU A 109 -10.02 19.83 0.78
N VAL A 110 -10.43 21.10 0.84
CA VAL A 110 -10.57 21.86 2.08
C VAL A 110 -12.05 21.92 2.45
N SER A 111 -12.39 21.52 3.67
CA SER A 111 -13.77 21.46 4.24
C SER A 111 -14.59 20.21 3.92
N ILE A 112 -13.97 19.04 3.77
CA ILE A 112 -14.72 17.77 3.69
C ILE A 112 -15.17 17.38 5.10
N ALA A 113 -16.44 17.64 5.43
CA ALA A 113 -17.09 16.98 6.55
C ALA A 113 -17.42 15.53 6.12
N PRO A 114 -17.04 14.48 6.88
CA PRO A 114 -17.36 13.10 6.52
C PRO A 114 -18.88 12.90 6.45
N GLN A 115 -19.41 12.43 5.31
CA GLN A 115 -20.86 12.38 5.02
C GLN A 115 -21.33 11.00 4.50
N LYS A 116 -22.64 10.72 4.68
CA LYS A 116 -23.25 9.39 4.84
C LYS A 116 -23.99 8.86 3.58
N ALA A 117 -23.27 8.55 2.50
CA ALA A 117 -23.76 8.02 1.21
C ALA A 117 -24.24 9.03 0.14
N ASN A 118 -24.23 10.35 0.40
CA ASN A 118 -24.72 11.46 -0.47
C ASN A 118 -24.36 11.28 -1.97
N LEU A 119 -25.16 10.59 -2.78
CA LEU A 119 -26.49 10.88 -3.31
C LEU A 119 -26.44 11.94 -4.43
N GLU A 120 -26.47 11.38 -5.64
CA GLU A 120 -26.90 11.96 -6.92
C GLU A 120 -25.84 12.72 -7.76
N TYR A 121 -25.21 12.02 -8.72
CA TYR A 121 -25.28 12.39 -10.15
C TYR A 121 -24.66 11.31 -11.08
N CYS A 122 -25.43 10.89 -12.10
CA CYS A 122 -25.03 9.93 -13.14
C CYS A 122 -24.54 10.63 -14.44
N SER A 123 -23.48 10.12 -15.07
CA SER A 123 -23.45 9.61 -16.45
C SER A 123 -22.00 9.36 -16.94
N SER A 124 -21.88 8.36 -17.81
CA SER A 124 -20.71 7.56 -18.23
C SER A 124 -19.51 8.30 -18.87
N LYS A 125 -18.29 7.87 -18.51
CA LYS A 125 -17.27 7.16 -19.35
C LYS A 125 -15.90 7.20 -18.65
N THR A 126 -15.22 6.06 -18.58
CA THR A 126 -13.91 5.84 -17.94
C THR A 126 -12.80 6.70 -18.58
N PRO A 127 -11.92 7.39 -17.81
CA PRO A 127 -10.89 8.25 -18.37
C PRO A 127 -9.51 7.57 -18.55
N GLU A 128 -8.72 8.10 -19.49
CA GLU A 128 -7.29 7.81 -19.74
C GLU A 128 -6.40 8.06 -18.49
N GLU A 129 -6.93 8.78 -17.50
CA GLU A 129 -6.27 9.13 -16.23
C GLU A 129 -6.08 7.95 -15.24
N LEU A 130 -6.77 6.82 -15.42
CA LEU A 130 -6.53 5.61 -14.62
C LEU A 130 -5.23 4.88 -15.02
N MET A 131 -4.62 5.23 -16.15
CA MET A 131 -3.30 4.70 -16.50
C MET A 131 -2.19 5.28 -15.63
N GLU A 132 -2.28 6.55 -15.19
CA GLU A 132 -1.27 7.16 -14.31
C GLU A 132 -1.24 6.47 -12.94
N THR A 133 -2.40 6.11 -12.36
CA THR A 133 -2.47 5.36 -11.10
C THR A 133 -1.87 3.95 -11.25
N CYS A 134 -2.22 3.24 -12.32
CA CYS A 134 -1.64 1.92 -12.61
C CYS A 134 -0.12 1.99 -12.84
N GLN A 135 0.38 3.02 -13.51
CA GLN A 135 1.81 3.21 -13.74
C GLN A 135 2.55 3.56 -12.45
N ARG A 136 1.93 4.28 -11.51
CA ARG A 136 2.59 4.72 -10.28
C ARG A 136 2.93 3.55 -9.36
N TRP A 137 1.92 2.79 -8.93
CA TRP A 137 2.11 1.64 -8.04
C TRP A 137 2.42 0.32 -8.77
N GLY A 138 2.18 0.24 -10.07
CA GLY A 138 2.59 -0.89 -10.91
C GLY A 138 3.98 -0.76 -11.54
N SER A 139 4.70 0.35 -11.31
CA SER A 139 6.02 0.56 -11.91
C SER A 139 7.06 -0.45 -11.39
N ALA A 140 8.04 -0.77 -12.24
CA ALA A 140 9.20 -1.55 -11.84
C ALA A 140 9.93 -0.88 -10.66
N ASN A 141 10.04 0.45 -10.66
CA ASN A 141 10.68 1.23 -9.59
C ASN A 141 9.97 1.03 -8.25
N PHE A 142 8.65 1.12 -8.22
CA PHE A 142 7.88 0.86 -7.00
C PHE A 142 8.06 -0.60 -6.54
N GLY A 143 8.05 -1.56 -7.48
CA GLY A 143 8.35 -2.95 -7.16
C GLY A 143 9.76 -3.16 -6.58
N HIS A 144 10.77 -2.45 -7.09
CA HIS A 144 12.12 -2.47 -6.51
C HIS A 144 12.14 -1.88 -5.10
N TYR A 145 11.43 -0.77 -4.89
CA TYR A 145 11.29 -0.14 -3.58
C TYR A 145 10.64 -1.08 -2.55
N CYS A 146 9.51 -1.72 -2.88
CA CYS A 146 8.86 -2.70 -2.02
C CYS A 146 9.78 -3.88 -1.69
N ARG A 147 10.57 -4.37 -2.66
CA ARG A 147 11.57 -5.42 -2.40
C ARG A 147 12.68 -4.95 -1.46
N SER A 148 13.11 -3.70 -1.55
CA SER A 148 14.08 -3.14 -0.60
C SER A 148 13.50 -3.09 0.81
N LEU A 149 12.25 -2.62 0.98
CA LEU A 149 11.56 -2.67 2.27
C LEU A 149 11.41 -4.10 2.81
N GLN A 150 11.08 -5.06 1.93
CA GLN A 150 10.97 -6.47 2.29
C GLN A 150 12.29 -7.01 2.86
N LYS A 151 13.42 -6.70 2.21
CA LYS A 151 14.75 -7.11 2.70
C LYS A 151 15.06 -6.53 4.08
N ILE A 152 14.71 -5.27 4.32
CA ILE A 152 14.86 -4.64 5.63
C ILE A 152 14.03 -5.41 6.67
N ALA A 153 12.77 -5.68 6.36
CA ALA A 153 11.87 -6.41 7.25
C ALA A 153 12.37 -7.84 7.55
N ASP A 154 12.78 -8.60 6.53
CA ASP A 154 13.31 -9.96 6.69
C ASP A 154 14.58 -9.97 7.56
N ARG A 155 15.53 -9.05 7.31
CA ARG A 155 16.75 -8.91 8.13
C ARG A 155 16.43 -8.57 9.60
N CYS A 156 15.45 -7.70 9.84
CA CYS A 156 14.97 -7.40 11.20
C CYS A 156 14.33 -8.62 11.86
N LEU A 157 13.56 -9.41 11.11
CA LEU A 157 12.90 -10.63 11.59
C LEU A 157 13.87 -11.79 11.83
N GLU A 158 15.01 -11.85 11.15
CA GLU A 158 16.08 -12.81 11.42
C GLU A 158 16.75 -12.55 12.77
N LYS A 159 16.89 -11.28 13.15
CA LYS A 159 17.51 -10.85 14.43
C LYS A 159 16.51 -10.77 15.58
N ALA A 160 15.21 -10.77 15.29
CA ALA A 160 14.16 -10.61 16.30
C ALA A 160 14.10 -11.80 17.26
N SER A 161 13.79 -11.52 18.52
CA SER A 161 13.56 -12.56 19.53
C SER A 161 12.29 -13.35 19.23
N SER A 162 12.23 -14.58 19.73
CA SER A 162 11.13 -15.52 19.46
C SER A 162 9.76 -15.03 19.93
N ASP A 163 9.71 -14.10 20.88
CA ASP A 163 8.46 -13.48 21.38
C ASP A 163 7.95 -12.32 20.50
N ILE A 164 8.80 -11.78 19.62
CA ILE A 164 8.45 -10.71 18.68
C ILE A 164 7.88 -11.27 17.38
N ILE A 165 8.39 -12.42 16.92
CA ILE A 165 7.95 -13.04 15.66
C ILE A 165 6.43 -13.21 15.57
N PRO A 166 5.73 -13.77 16.59
CA PRO A 166 4.27 -13.92 16.51
C PRO A 166 3.53 -12.58 16.43
N LYS A 167 4.02 -11.54 17.13
CA LYS A 167 3.41 -10.19 17.11
C LYS A 167 3.59 -9.52 15.76
N ALA A 168 4.74 -9.74 15.12
CA ALA A 168 5.01 -9.22 13.79
C ALA A 168 4.15 -9.94 12.72
N GLU A 169 3.94 -11.25 12.88
CA GLU A 169 3.02 -12.01 12.03
C GLU A 169 1.56 -11.55 12.21
N GLU A 170 1.13 -11.33 13.46
CA GLU A 170 -0.19 -10.78 13.77
C GLU A 170 -0.38 -9.39 13.15
N ALA A 171 0.63 -8.52 13.22
CA ALA A 171 0.60 -7.22 12.57
C ALA A 171 0.51 -7.35 11.03
N PHE A 172 1.21 -8.31 10.42
CA PHE A 172 1.12 -8.59 8.99
C PHE A 172 -0.32 -9.02 8.60
N VAL A 173 -0.92 -9.95 9.32
CA VAL A 173 -2.31 -10.38 9.08
C VAL A 173 -3.29 -9.23 9.29
N CYS A 174 -3.08 -8.43 10.34
CA CYS A 174 -3.88 -7.25 10.63
C CYS A 174 -3.86 -6.24 9.47
N VAL A 175 -2.70 -6.01 8.84
CA VAL A 175 -2.62 -5.16 7.63
C VAL A 175 -3.47 -5.74 6.49
N LEU A 176 -3.38 -7.05 6.22
CA LEU A 176 -4.21 -7.68 5.17
C LEU A 176 -5.72 -7.52 5.44
N GLU A 177 -6.14 -7.63 6.69
CA GLU A 177 -7.53 -7.38 7.09
C GLU A 177 -7.97 -5.94 6.86
N HIS A 178 -7.12 -4.97 7.18
CA HIS A 178 -7.41 -3.56 6.97
C HIS A 178 -7.46 -3.21 5.48
N GLU A 179 -6.58 -3.78 4.65
CA GLU A 179 -6.60 -3.63 3.19
C GLU A 179 -7.92 -4.12 2.60
N VAL A 180 -8.36 -5.33 2.96
CA VAL A 180 -9.66 -5.86 2.50
C VAL A 180 -10.81 -4.94 2.91
N LYS A 181 -10.83 -4.46 4.16
CA LYS A 181 -11.87 -3.52 4.63
C LYS A 181 -11.83 -2.20 3.87
N PHE A 182 -10.64 -1.71 3.51
CA PHE A 182 -10.46 -0.50 2.73
C PHE A 182 -11.00 -0.64 1.30
N TRP A 183 -10.78 -1.78 0.68
CA TRP A 183 -11.37 -2.07 -0.64
C TRP A 183 -12.89 -2.22 -0.59
N ASN A 184 -13.43 -2.90 0.41
CA ASN A 184 -14.88 -3.02 0.61
C ASN A 184 -15.54 -1.65 0.77
N MET A 185 -14.94 -0.76 1.58
CA MET A 185 -15.38 0.62 1.76
C MET A 185 -15.45 1.37 0.41
N SER A 186 -14.47 1.14 -0.46
CA SER A 186 -14.41 1.75 -1.79
C SER A 186 -15.60 1.30 -2.66
N CYS A 187 -15.95 0.01 -2.60
CA CYS A 187 -17.13 -0.55 -3.26
C CYS A 187 -18.48 -0.11 -2.66
N GLY A 188 -18.47 0.43 -1.43
CA GLY A 188 -19.70 0.83 -0.72
C GLY A 188 -20.35 -0.32 0.07
N GLU A 189 -19.56 -1.33 0.42
CA GLU A 189 -19.96 -2.46 1.29
C GLU A 189 -19.74 -2.17 2.78
#